data_AF-A0AAU1KVJ9-F1
#
_entry.id   AF-A0AAU1KVJ9-F1
#
_cell.length_a   1.000
_cell.length_b   1.000
_cell.length_c   1.000
_cell.angle_alpha   90.00
_cell.angle_beta   90.00
_cell.angle_gamma   90.00
#
_symmetry.space_group_name_H-M   'P 1'
#
loop_
_entity.id
_entity.type
_entity.pdbx_description
1 polymer ?
#
loop_
_entity_poly.entity_id
_entity_poly.type
_entity_poly.pdbx_seq_one_letter_code
_entity_poly.pdbx_strand_id
1 'polypeptide(L)' 'MTARSNRAKADRAPSGWLPPSPEALCRYGAEWTATKLRWGLAVYRAEQQRLWNIAVGCGDTAVEFTPAP' A
#
# COMPACT_ATOMS: atom_id res chain seq x y z
N MET A 1 16.94 -3.78 -14.82
CA MET A 1 15.57 -3.25 -14.66
C MET A 1 15.65 -1.73 -14.63
N THR A 2 15.00 -1.01 -15.56
CA THR A 2 15.05 0.46 -15.62
C THR A 2 13.93 1.08 -14.77
N ALA A 3 14.13 2.30 -14.23
CA ALA A 3 13.15 3.03 -13.41
C ALA A 3 11.76 3.17 -14.06
N ARG A 4 11.65 3.05 -15.39
CA ARG A 4 10.39 3.04 -16.13
C ARG A 4 9.55 1.78 -15.86
N SER A 5 10.20 0.62 -15.71
CA SER A 5 9.53 -0.64 -15.39
C SER A 5 8.99 -0.64 -13.95
N ASN A 6 9.71 -0.01 -13.01
CA ASN A 6 9.22 0.17 -11.64
C ASN A 6 8.02 1.12 -11.59
N ARG A 7 8.01 2.21 -12.36
CA ARG A 7 6.84 3.10 -12.46
C ARG A 7 5.59 2.37 -12.95
N ALA A 8 5.70 1.58 -14.02
CA ALA A 8 4.56 0.83 -14.56
C ALA A 8 4.02 -0.27 -13.60
N LYS A 9 4.85 -0.79 -12.69
CA LYS A 9 4.40 -1.69 -11.61
C LYS A 9 3.79 -0.91 -10.44
N ALA A 10 4.33 0.28 -10.13
CA ALA A 10 3.81 1.17 -9.09
C ALA A 10 2.45 1.79 -9.43
N ASP A 11 2.09 1.85 -10.72
CA ASP A 11 0.80 2.32 -11.23
C ASP A 11 -0.35 1.31 -11.02
N ARG A 12 -0.05 0.07 -10.59
CA ARG A 12 -1.09 -0.90 -10.22
C ARG A 12 -1.36 -0.78 -8.72
N ALA A 13 -2.50 -0.21 -8.38
CA ALA A 13 -3.08 -0.25 -7.04
C ALA A 13 -3.17 -1.70 -6.53
N PRO A 14 -3.43 -1.85 -5.23
CA PRO A 14 -4.03 -3.05 -4.66
C PRO A 14 -5.38 -3.49 -5.29
N SER A 15 -5.82 -2.88 -6.41
CA SER A 15 -7.16 -2.99 -6.97
C SER A 15 -7.46 -4.31 -7.66
N GLY A 16 -6.47 -5.16 -7.94
CA GLY A 16 -6.71 -6.43 -8.63
C GLY A 16 -7.19 -7.55 -7.70
N TRP A 17 -6.76 -7.52 -6.44
CA TRP A 17 -7.02 -8.60 -5.49
C TRP A 17 -6.83 -8.10 -4.06
N LEU A 18 -7.75 -8.45 -3.16
CA LEU A 18 -7.64 -8.19 -1.73
C LEU A 18 -7.73 -9.52 -0.95
N PRO A 19 -7.04 -9.64 0.19
CA PRO A 19 -7.25 -10.76 1.10
C PRO A 19 -8.71 -10.80 1.62
N PRO A 20 -9.32 -12.00 1.73
CA PRO A 20 -10.71 -12.12 2.18
C PRO A 20 -10.89 -11.99 3.70
N SER A 21 -9.85 -12.20 4.50
CA SER A 21 -9.95 -12.06 5.96
C SER A 21 -9.67 -10.62 6.41
N PRO A 22 -10.42 -10.07 7.38
CA PRO A 22 -10.20 -8.72 7.89
C PRO A 22 -8.78 -8.49 8.41
N GLU A 23 -8.23 -9.43 9.17
CA GLU A 23 -6.86 -9.35 9.69
C GLU A 23 -5.82 -9.28 8.58
N ALA A 24 -5.94 -10.13 7.55
CA ALA A 24 -5.02 -10.10 6.42
C ALA A 24 -5.19 -8.83 5.59
N LEU A 25 -6.41 -8.29 5.51
CA LEU A 25 -6.68 -7.03 4.82
C LEU A 25 -5.98 -5.86 5.52
N CYS A 26 -5.98 -5.82 6.85
CA CYS A 26 -5.30 -4.80 7.64
C CYS A 26 -3.78 -4.88 7.51
N ARG A 27 -3.21 -6.08 7.65
CA ARG A 27 -1.78 -6.31 7.40
C ARG A 27 -1.39 -5.87 5.99
N TYR A 28 -2.20 -6.25 5.00
CA TYR A 28 -1.96 -5.89 3.61
C TYR A 28 -1.96 -4.37 3.38
N GLY A 29 -2.95 -3.65 3.92
CA GLY A 29 -3.00 -2.18 3.83
C GLY A 29 -1.79 -1.51 4.49
N ALA A 30 -1.37 -2.00 5.66
CA ALA A 30 -0.20 -1.50 6.37
C ALA A 30 1.10 -1.75 5.61
N GLU A 31 1.35 -2.98 5.14
CA GLU A 31 2.55 -3.35 4.39
C GLU A 31 2.65 -2.62 3.04
N TRP A 32 1.51 -2.42 2.37
CA TRP A 32 1.46 -1.63 1.14
C TRP A 32 1.84 -0.18 1.39
N THR A 33 1.27 0.43 2.44
CA THR A 33 1.58 1.81 2.85
C THR A 33 3.05 1.94 3.25
N ALA A 34 3.56 1.01 4.07
CA ALA A 34 4.97 0.94 4.47
C ALA A 34 5.91 0.86 3.26
N THR A 35 5.55 0.08 2.24
CA THR A 35 6.32 -0.01 0.99
C THR A 35 6.37 1.32 0.26
N LYS A 36 5.24 2.01 0.11
CA LYS A 36 5.20 3.33 -0.56
C LYS A 36 6.06 4.35 0.19
N LEU A 37 5.97 4.37 1.52
CA LEU A 37 6.74 5.27 2.39
C LEU A 37 8.25 4.96 2.32
N ARG A 38 8.64 3.68 2.41
CA ARG A 38 10.03 3.24 2.33
C ARG A 38 10.73 3.75 1.06
N TRP A 39 10.03 3.70 -0.08
CA TRP A 39 10.60 4.02 -1.39
C TRP A 39 10.24 5.43 -1.90
N GLY A 40 9.54 6.25 -1.10
CA GLY A 40 9.09 7.58 -1.52
C GLY A 40 8.19 7.57 -2.76
N LEU A 41 7.38 6.51 -2.92
CA LEU A 41 6.56 6.33 -4.12
C LEU A 41 5.28 7.14 -4.04
N ALA A 42 4.89 7.76 -5.16
CA ALA A 42 3.62 8.45 -5.26
C ALA A 42 2.44 7.48 -5.06
N VAL A 43 1.36 8.03 -4.49
CA VAL A 43 0.07 7.38 -4.34
C VAL A 43 -0.94 8.21 -5.11
N TYR A 44 -1.69 7.57 -5.99
CA TYR A 44 -2.75 8.25 -6.73
C TYR A 44 -4.07 8.25 -5.94
N ARG A 45 -4.97 9.19 -6.26
CA ARG A 45 -6.18 9.45 -5.48
C ARG A 45 -7.04 8.19 -5.22
N ALA A 46 -7.24 7.34 -6.23
CA ALA A 46 -8.03 6.12 -6.09
C ALA A 46 -7.33 5.07 -5.20
N GLU A 47 -6.00 4.95 -5.26
CA GLU A 47 -5.22 4.10 -4.36
C GLU A 47 -5.29 4.61 -2.91
N GLN A 48 -5.14 5.92 -2.71
CA GLN A 48 -5.27 6.54 -1.40
C GLN A 48 -6.65 6.27 -0.79
N GLN A 49 -7.73 6.46 -1.55
CA GLN A 49 -9.09 6.15 -1.11
C GLN A 49 -9.25 4.67 -0.76
N ARG A 50 -8.64 3.76 -1.54
CA ARG A 50 -8.70 2.33 -1.25
C ARG A 50 -7.97 1.99 0.06
N LEU A 51 -6.80 2.56 0.30
CA LEU A 51 -6.05 2.39 1.54
C LEU A 51 -6.81 2.95 2.75
N TRP A 52 -7.46 4.11 2.61
CA TRP A 52 -8.34 4.65 3.64
C TRP A 52 -9.52 3.72 3.96
N ASN A 53 -10.19 3.20 2.95
CA ASN A 53 -11.31 2.29 3.15
C ASN A 53 -10.90 0.99 3.86
N ILE A 54 -9.67 0.51 3.60
CA ILE A 54 -9.09 -0.61 4.34
C ILE A 54 -8.86 -0.21 5.79
N ALA A 55 -8.20 0.93 6.02
CA ALA A 55 -7.80 1.38 7.35
C ALA A 55 -8.96 1.61 8.32
N VAL A 56 -10.14 2.04 7.84
CA VAL A 56 -11.34 2.24 8.67
C VAL A 56 -11.71 0.99 9.50
N GLY A 57 -11.46 -0.21 8.97
CA GLY A 57 -11.76 -1.46 9.65
C GLY A 57 -10.63 -2.01 10.54
N CYS A 58 -9.49 -1.32 10.64
CA CYS A 58 -8.24 -1.89 11.15
C CYS A 58 -7.79 -1.38 12.52
N GLY A 59 -8.54 -0.48 13.15
CA GLY A 59 -8.18 0.10 14.45
C GLY A 59 -6.80 0.74 14.44
N ASP A 60 -6.03 0.50 15.50
CA ASP A 60 -4.69 1.10 15.72
C ASP A 60 -3.55 0.32 15.01
N THR A 61 -3.82 -0.25 13.84
CA THR A 61 -2.77 -0.94 13.06
C THR A 61 -1.67 0.06 12.68
N ALA A 62 -0.50 -0.08 13.32
CA ALA A 62 0.67 0.76 13.03
C ALA A 62 1.29 0.42 11.67
N VAL A 63 1.76 1.45 10.97
CA VAL A 63 2.52 1.31 9.72
C VAL A 63 4.00 1.47 10.02
N GLU A 64 4.68 0.35 10.20
CA GLU A 64 6.13 0.32 10.45
C GLU A 64 6.91 0.30 9.13
N PHE A 65 7.88 1.20 8.97
CA PHE A 65 8.77 1.20 7.81
C PHE A 65 10.13 1.84 8.12
N THR A 66 11.16 1.37 7.43
CA THR A 66 12.47 2.04 7.36
C THR A 66 12.63 2.63 5.96
N PRO A 67 12.99 3.93 5.81
CA PRO A 67 13.34 4.50 4.52
C PRO A 67 14.42 3.70 3.80
N ALA A 68 14.31 3.58 2.47
CA ALA A 68 15.37 2.96 1.67
C ALA A 68 16.61 3.89 1.63
N PRO A 69 17.83 3.32 1.53
CA PRO A 69 19.06 4.09 1.33
C PRO A 69 19.04 4.96 0.07
#